data_AF-A0A0J8TPX1-F1
#
_entry.id   AF-A0A0J8TPX1-F1
#
_cell.length_a   1.000
_cell.length_b   1.000
_cell.length_c   1.000
_cell.angle_alpha   90.00
_cell.angle_beta   90.00
_cell.angle_gamma   90.00
#
_symmetry.space_group_name_H-M   'P 1'
#
loop_
_entity.id
_entity.type
_entity.pdbx_description
1 polymer ?
#
loop_
_entity_poly.entity_id
_entity_poly.type
_entity_poly.pdbx_seq_one_letter_code
_entity_poly.pdbx_strand_id
1 'polypeptide(L)'
;MTNFAPAIAANVFGTIFVFFGVNAVLRPANALTFFEFTPPSSLQDKKMVNSLMAVYGVRDIFMGVAMYSASYFGNNQVLGWILLAASGVAFADGIVCWGHGKGHWNHWGYAPMLTTVGALLLRL
;
A
#
# COMPACT_ATOMS: atom_id res chain seq x y z
N MET A 1 -28.77 -9.81 7.28
CA MET A 1 -27.95 -10.23 6.13
C MET A 1 -26.54 -9.69 6.35
N THR A 2 -25.53 -10.55 6.37
CA THR A 2 -24.12 -10.14 6.53
C THR A 2 -23.67 -9.46 5.24
N ASN A 3 -23.25 -8.19 5.29
CA ASN A 3 -22.77 -7.46 4.12
C ASN A 3 -21.31 -7.85 3.84
N PHE A 4 -21.07 -8.58 2.75
CA PHE A 4 -19.73 -9.03 2.35
C PHE A 4 -18.93 -7.99 1.54
N ALA A 5 -19.57 -6.90 1.10
CA ALA A 5 -18.94 -5.91 0.23
C ALA A 5 -17.65 -5.29 0.83
N PRO A 6 -17.58 -4.93 2.13
CA PRO A 6 -16.35 -4.37 2.72
C PRO A 6 -15.19 -5.37 2.71
N ALA A 7 -15.47 -6.66 2.93
CA ALA A 7 -14.43 -7.70 2.88
C ALA A 7 -13.93 -7.91 1.45
N ILE A 8 -14.81 -7.87 0.44
CA ILE A 8 -14.40 -7.94 -0.97
C ILE A 8 -13.50 -6.73 -1.32
N ALA A 9 -13.90 -5.52 -0.94
CA ALA A 9 -13.10 -4.32 -1.16
C ALA A 9 -11.72 -4.42 -0.48
N ALA A 10 -11.65 -4.95 0.75
CA ALA A 10 -10.41 -5.21 1.44
C ALA A 10 -9.48 -6.17 0.67
N ASN A 11 -10.03 -7.24 0.09
CA ASN A 11 -9.25 -8.16 -0.74
C ASN A 11 -8.74 -7.50 -2.02
N VAL A 12 -9.49 -6.58 -2.63
CA VAL A 12 -9.01 -5.79 -3.78
C VAL A 12 -7.79 -4.96 -3.39
N PHE A 13 -7.82 -4.29 -2.23
CA PHE A 13 -6.64 -3.60 -1.71
C PHE A 13 -5.49 -4.58 -1.45
N GLY A 14 -5.76 -5.74 -0.85
CA GLY A 14 -4.76 -6.79 -0.67
C GLY A 14 -4.03 -7.14 -1.98
N THR A 15 -4.78 -7.29 -3.07
CA THR A 15 -4.24 -7.53 -4.42
C THR A 15 -3.37 -6.37 -4.90
N ILE A 16 -3.83 -5.13 -4.71
CA ILE A 16 -3.09 -3.92 -5.11
C ILE A 16 -1.74 -3.86 -4.38
N PHE A 17 -1.72 -4.05 -3.06
CA PHE A 17 -0.49 -4.06 -2.27
C PHE A 17 0.47 -5.16 -2.71
N VAL A 18 -0.01 -6.39 -2.92
CA VAL A 18 0.84 -7.47 -3.46
C VAL A 18 1.41 -7.09 -4.83
N PHE A 19 0.59 -6.55 -5.72
CA PHE A 19 1.04 -6.18 -7.07
C PHE A 19 2.05 -5.04 -7.07
N PHE A 20 1.83 -3.99 -6.27
CA PHE A 20 2.80 -2.91 -6.09
C PHE A 20 4.10 -3.42 -5.49
N GLY A 21 4.02 -4.31 -4.50
CA GLY A 21 5.21 -4.89 -3.90
C GLY A 21 6.01 -5.76 -4.86
N VAL A 22 5.35 -6.63 -5.64
CA VAL A 22 5.99 -7.42 -6.72
C VAL A 22 6.62 -6.49 -7.76
N ASN A 23 5.93 -5.42 -8.15
CA ASN A 23 6.47 -4.45 -9.09
C ASN A 23 7.68 -3.69 -8.53
N ALA A 24 7.70 -3.35 -7.24
CA ALA A 24 8.84 -2.71 -6.60
C ALA A 24 10.07 -3.63 -6.52
N VAL A 25 9.86 -4.94 -6.30
CA VAL A 25 10.95 -5.93 -6.31
C VAL A 25 11.50 -6.15 -7.71
N LEU A 26 10.63 -6.39 -8.70
CA LEU A 26 11.04 -6.82 -10.04
C LEU A 26 11.33 -5.65 -11.00
N ARG A 27 10.68 -4.51 -10.80
CA ARG A 27 10.71 -3.33 -11.69
C ARG A 27 10.82 -2.03 -10.88
N PRO A 28 11.87 -1.86 -10.05
CA PRO A 28 11.98 -0.74 -9.11
C PRO A 28 11.90 0.63 -9.77
N ALA A 29 12.47 0.79 -10.97
CA ALA A 29 12.37 2.04 -11.73
C ALA A 29 10.93 2.40 -12.12
N ASN A 30 10.10 1.40 -12.44
CA ASN A 30 8.68 1.61 -12.68
C ASN A 30 7.92 1.84 -11.37
N ALA A 31 8.27 1.14 -10.28
CA ALA A 31 7.63 1.37 -8.99
C ALA A 31 7.85 2.81 -8.47
N LEU A 32 9.04 3.37 -8.69
CA LEU A 32 9.34 4.77 -8.33
C LEU A 32 8.42 5.78 -9.04
N THR A 33 7.82 5.45 -10.19
CA THR A 33 6.93 6.39 -10.89
C THR A 33 5.61 6.60 -10.15
N PHE A 34 5.18 5.66 -9.30
CA PHE A 34 3.98 5.86 -8.46
C PHE A 34 4.21 6.94 -7.38
N PHE A 35 5.46 7.09 -6.94
CA PHE A 35 5.90 8.19 -6.07
C PHE A 35 6.27 9.46 -6.86
N GLU A 36 6.22 9.40 -8.20
CA GLU A 36 6.75 10.41 -9.13
C GLU A 36 8.26 10.70 -8.96
N PHE A 37 9.00 9.76 -8.39
CA PHE A 37 10.44 9.90 -8.19
C PHE A 37 11.22 9.50 -9.45
N THR A 38 12.25 10.28 -9.74
CA THR A 38 13.17 9.99 -10.84
C THR A 38 14.27 9.06 -10.32
N PRO A 39 14.49 7.89 -10.96
CA PRO A 39 15.58 7.01 -10.56
C PRO A 39 16.95 7.72 -10.61
N PRO A 40 17.89 7.43 -9.70
CA PRO A 40 19.22 8.01 -9.73
C PRO A 40 19.96 7.70 -11.03
N SER A 41 20.74 8.67 -11.52
CA SER A 41 21.60 8.51 -12.70
C SER A 41 22.90 7.76 -12.39
N SER A 42 23.43 7.92 -11.17
CA SER A 42 24.64 7.21 -10.74
C SER A 42 24.35 5.72 -10.55
N LEU A 43 25.28 4.86 -10.97
CA LEU A 43 25.12 3.41 -10.83
C LEU A 43 25.09 2.96 -9.36
N GLN A 44 25.85 3.64 -8.49
CA GLN A 44 25.93 3.32 -7.08
C GLN A 44 24.62 3.65 -6.36
N ASP A 45 24.08 4.86 -6.55
CA ASP A 45 22.83 5.25 -5.91
C ASP A 45 21.66 4.44 -6.47
N LYS A 46 21.67 4.15 -7.78
CA LYS A 46 20.66 3.29 -8.40
C LYS A 46 20.66 1.89 -7.77
N LYS A 47 21.83 1.32 -7.47
CA LYS A 47 21.92 0.01 -6.78
C LYS A 47 21.32 0.10 -5.37
N MET A 48 21.66 1.14 -4.61
CA MET A 48 21.12 1.35 -3.26
C MET A 48 19.60 1.55 -3.29
N VAL A 49 19.09 2.42 -4.16
CA VAL A 49 17.66 2.68 -4.30
C VAL A 49 16.92 1.42 -4.74
N ASN A 50 17.43 0.64 -5.70
CA ASN A 50 16.82 -0.63 -6.09
C ASN A 50 16.73 -1.62 -4.92
N SER A 51 17.78 -1.71 -4.08
CA SER A 51 17.73 -2.52 -2.86
C SER A 51 16.68 -2.03 -1.87
N LEU A 52 16.56 -0.72 -1.68
CA LEU A 52 15.51 -0.14 -0.83
C LEU A 52 14.10 -0.39 -1.41
N MET A 53 13.93 -0.28 -2.73
CA MET A 53 12.66 -0.61 -3.39
C MET A 53 12.29 -2.09 -3.24
N ALA A 54 13.27 -3.00 -3.24
CA ALA A 54 13.00 -4.40 -2.93
C ALA A 54 12.54 -4.60 -1.48
N VAL A 55 13.18 -3.93 -0.51
CA VAL A 55 12.76 -3.97 0.90
C VAL A 55 11.37 -3.38 1.09
N TYR A 56 11.08 -2.25 0.43
CA TYR A 56 9.74 -1.66 0.36
C TYR A 56 8.74 -2.67 -0.23
N GLY A 57 9.08 -3.29 -1.36
CA GLY A 57 8.18 -4.20 -2.05
C GLY A 57 7.82 -5.44 -1.26
N VAL A 58 8.75 -5.99 -0.49
CA VAL A 58 8.47 -7.11 0.43
C VAL A 58 7.49 -6.70 1.53
N ARG A 59 7.55 -5.45 2.02
CA ARG A 59 6.61 -4.94 3.03
C ARG A 59 5.21 -4.74 2.44
N ASP A 60 5.11 -4.25 1.22
CA ASP A 60 3.84 -4.16 0.49
C ASP A 60 3.21 -5.54 0.28
N ILE A 61 4.00 -6.55 -0.12
CA ILE A 61 3.53 -7.93 -0.22
C ILE A 61 3.02 -8.44 1.14
N PHE A 62 3.77 -8.19 2.21
CA PHE A 62 3.35 -8.55 3.57
C PHE A 62 2.01 -7.91 3.93
N MET A 63 1.81 -6.62 3.64
CA MET A 63 0.55 -5.92 3.93
C MET A 63 -0.63 -6.58 3.21
N GLY A 64 -0.49 -6.92 1.92
CA GLY A 64 -1.54 -7.59 1.18
C GLY A 64 -1.82 -9.01 1.69
N VAL A 65 -0.78 -9.78 2.04
CA VAL A 65 -0.93 -11.11 2.65
C VAL A 65 -1.61 -11.03 4.02
N ALA A 66 -1.32 -10.01 4.82
CA ALA A 66 -1.99 -9.79 6.10
C ALA A 66 -3.49 -9.52 5.91
N MET A 67 -3.87 -8.70 4.90
CA MET A 67 -5.27 -8.48 4.54
C MET A 67 -5.96 -9.78 4.10
N TYR A 68 -5.33 -10.55 3.21
CA TYR A 68 -5.88 -11.84 2.78
C TYR A 68 -6.05 -12.82 3.94
N SER A 69 -5.06 -12.88 4.84
CA SER A 69 -5.10 -13.78 5.99
C SER A 69 -6.27 -13.42 6.92
N ALA A 70 -6.42 -12.14 7.28
CA ALA A 70 -7.52 -11.70 8.12
C ALA A 70 -8.89 -11.89 7.45
N SER A 71 -8.98 -11.63 6.14
CA SER A 71 -10.21 -11.88 5.37
C SER A 71 -10.56 -13.35 5.26
N TYR A 72 -9.59 -14.24 5.04
CA TYR A 72 -9.80 -15.68 4.86
C TYR A 72 -10.39 -16.31 6.12
N PHE A 73 -9.91 -15.92 7.30
CA PHE A 73 -10.45 -16.37 8.59
C PHE A 73 -11.71 -15.61 9.04
N GLY A 74 -12.22 -14.68 8.22
CA GLY A 74 -13.44 -13.91 8.53
C GLY A 74 -13.29 -12.94 9.69
N ASN A 75 -12.05 -12.57 10.07
CA ASN A 75 -11.80 -11.67 11.19
C ASN A 75 -11.90 -10.20 10.74
N ASN A 76 -13.12 -9.72 10.60
CA ASN A 76 -13.41 -8.37 10.10
C ASN A 76 -12.83 -7.25 10.97
N GLN A 77 -12.75 -7.43 12.30
CA GLN A 77 -12.15 -6.43 13.17
C GLN A 77 -10.65 -6.28 12.91
N VAL A 78 -9.92 -7.40 12.81
CA VAL A 78 -8.49 -7.37 12.46
C VAL A 78 -8.29 -6.82 11.05
N LEU A 79 -9.10 -7.25 10.08
CA LEU A 79 -9.03 -6.74 8.71
C LEU A 79 -9.27 -5.22 8.64
N GLY A 80 -10.24 -4.71 9.41
CA GLY A 80 -10.51 -3.29 9.53
C GLY A 80 -9.33 -2.50 10.07
N TRP A 81 -8.70 -2.98 11.16
CA TRP A 81 -7.50 -2.37 11.71
C TRP A 81 -6.29 -2.42 10.76
N ILE A 82 -6.12 -3.52 10.00
CA ILE A 82 -5.07 -3.61 8.97
C ILE A 82 -5.28 -2.53 7.90
N LEU A 83 -6.52 -2.31 7.44
CA LEU A 83 -6.83 -1.25 6.47
C LEU A 83 -6.61 0.16 7.03
N LEU A 84 -6.98 0.42 8.28
CA LEU A 84 -6.69 1.70 8.93
C LEU A 84 -5.17 1.93 9.05
N ALA A 85 -4.40 0.89 9.42
CA ALA A 85 -2.95 0.98 9.45
C ALA A 85 -2.35 1.22 8.05
N ALA A 86 -2.87 0.53 7.02
CA ALA A 86 -2.48 0.74 5.63
C ALA A 86 -2.81 2.16 5.13
N SER A 87 -3.93 2.74 5.57
CA SER A 87 -4.25 4.15 5.33
C SER A 87 -3.19 5.08 5.94
N GLY A 88 -2.72 4.77 7.16
CA GLY A 88 -1.62 5.48 7.79
C GLY A 88 -0.31 5.42 6.99
N VAL A 89 0.02 4.25 6.43
CA VAL A 89 1.18 4.09 5.52
C VAL A 89 1.02 4.98 4.28
N ALA A 90 -0.12 4.90 3.60
CA ALA A 90 -0.40 5.74 2.43
C ALA A 90 -0.34 7.24 2.75
N PHE A 91 -0.85 7.65 3.90
CA PHE A 91 -0.76 9.04 4.33
C PHE A 91 0.71 9.48 4.54
N ALA A 92 1.52 8.64 5.19
CA ALA A 92 2.95 8.90 5.40
C ALA A 92 3.73 8.95 4.09
N ASP A 93 3.47 8.03 3.15
CA ASP A 93 4.07 8.07 1.81
C ASP A 93 3.74 9.37 1.08
N GLY A 94 2.49 9.83 1.18
CA GLY A 94 2.09 11.12 0.64
C GLY A 94 2.82 12.31 1.27
N ILE A 95 3.14 12.28 2.57
CA ILE A 95 3.99 13.30 3.21
C ILE A 95 5.41 13.29 2.61
N VAL A 96 5.99 12.10 2.41
CA VAL A 96 7.32 11.96 1.81
C VAL A 96 7.33 12.52 0.38
N CYS A 97 6.32 12.18 -0.43
CA CYS A 97 6.12 12.72 -1.77
C CYS A 97 5.91 14.25 -1.76
N TRP A 98 5.09 14.76 -0.83
CA TRP A 98 4.87 16.20 -0.67
C TRP A 98 6.18 16.93 -0.33
N GLY A 99 7.05 16.34 0.51
CA GLY A 99 8.39 16.85 0.76
C GLY A 99 9.31 16.91 -0.47
N HIS A 100 9.00 16.14 -1.52
CA HIS A 100 9.65 16.18 -2.83
C HIS A 100 8.89 17.03 -3.87
N GLY A 101 7.81 17.70 -3.45
CA GLY A 101 7.04 18.65 -4.26
C GLY A 101 6.04 18.06 -5.25
N LYS A 102 5.84 16.73 -5.28
CA LYS A 102 4.99 16.05 -6.29
C LYS A 102 4.54 14.66 -5.81
N GLY A 103 3.68 13.95 -6.55
CA GLY A 103 3.29 12.56 -6.25
C GLY A 103 2.37 12.31 -5.03
N HIS A 104 2.21 13.27 -4.11
CA HIS A 104 1.45 13.07 -2.87
C HIS A 104 -0.01 12.65 -3.09
N TRP A 105 -0.65 13.12 -4.17
CA TRP A 105 -2.02 12.72 -4.52
C TRP A 105 -2.15 11.26 -4.97
N ASN A 106 -1.08 10.64 -5.47
CA ASN A 106 -1.09 9.20 -5.75
C ASN A 106 -1.26 8.37 -4.48
N HIS A 107 -0.99 8.95 -3.30
CA HIS A 107 -1.14 8.30 -2.01
C HIS A 107 -2.34 8.82 -1.20
N TRP A 108 -2.46 10.14 -1.07
CA TRP A 108 -3.58 10.77 -0.37
C TRP A 108 -4.93 10.58 -1.08
N GLY A 109 -4.93 10.22 -2.37
CA GLY A 109 -6.17 9.86 -3.07
C GLY A 109 -6.79 8.55 -2.59
N TYR A 110 -5.98 7.54 -2.24
CA TYR A 110 -6.49 6.23 -1.81
C TYR A 110 -6.47 5.99 -0.29
N ALA A 111 -5.72 6.78 0.49
CA ALA A 111 -5.75 6.70 1.95
C ALA A 111 -7.18 6.82 2.53
N PRO A 112 -8.03 7.79 2.10
CA PRO A 112 -9.42 7.87 2.57
C PRO A 112 -10.27 6.64 2.20
N MET A 113 -9.96 5.97 1.10
CA MET A 113 -10.66 4.76 0.69
C MET A 113 -10.36 3.60 1.63
N LEU A 114 -9.07 3.42 1.98
CA LEU A 114 -8.64 2.44 3.00
C LEU A 114 -9.29 2.74 4.35
N THR A 115 -9.31 4.01 4.76
CA THR A 115 -10.00 4.44 5.99
C THR A 115 -11.48 4.08 5.97
N THR A 116 -12.16 4.35 4.87
CA THR A 116 -13.61 4.10 4.74
C THR A 116 -13.92 2.61 4.84
N VAL A 117 -13.20 1.76 4.08
CA VAL A 117 -13.42 0.31 4.13
C VAL A 117 -13.07 -0.26 5.51
N GLY A 118 -11.98 0.22 6.11
CA GLY A 118 -11.59 -0.16 7.47
C GLY A 118 -12.66 0.21 8.52
N ALA A 119 -13.17 1.44 8.48
CA ALA A 119 -14.22 1.92 9.37
C ALA A 119 -15.52 1.10 9.21
N LEU A 120 -15.92 0.79 7.98
CA LEU A 120 -17.10 -0.04 7.71
C LEU A 120 -16.97 -1.46 8.29
N LEU A 121 -15.78 -2.07 8.21
CA LEU A 121 -15.51 -3.37 8.83
C LEU A 121 -15.53 -3.32 10.36
N LEU A 122 -15.13 -2.18 10.95
CA LEU A 122 -15.15 -1.92 12.39
C LEU A 122 -16.52 -1.43 12.90
N ARG A 123 -17.43 -1.04 11.99
CA ARG A 123 -18.74 -0.43 12.31
C ARG A 123 -18.60 0.91 13.05
N LEU A 124 -17.65 1.72 12.60
CA LEU A 124 -17.44 3.11 13.02
C LEU A 124 -18.20 4.09 12.13
#